data_AF-A0A2M6ZY43-F1
#
_entry.id   AF-A0A2M6ZY43-F1
#
_cell.length_a   1.000
_cell.length_b   1.000
_cell.length_c   1.000
_cell.angle_alpha   90.00
_cell.angle_beta   90.00
_cell.angle_gamma   90.00
#
_symmetry.space_group_name_H-M   'P 1'
#
loop_
_entity.id
_entity.type
_entity.pdbx_description
1 polymer ?
#
loop_
_entity_poly.entity_id
_entity_poly.type
_entity_poly.pdbx_seq_one_letter_code
_entity_poly.pdbx_strand_id
1 'polypeptide(L)'
;MDTSAVVRYLTGDPPELAEQAARIIDELDDLLVTDVVLTETAYVLTSVYQVPREVTVAHLIAFLQRENVSLFALDKSLVLHA
;
A
#
# COMPACT_ATOMS: atom_id res chain seq x y z
N MET A 1 -1.44 7.29 -1.73
CA MET A 1 -0.86 6.07 -2.31
C MET A 1 -1.98 5.22 -2.89
N ASP A 2 -1.75 4.52 -4.00
CA ASP A 2 -2.73 3.62 -4.61
C ASP A 2 -2.43 2.15 -4.27
N THR A 3 -3.48 1.32 -4.20
CA THR A 3 -3.38 -0.12 -3.95
C THR A 3 -2.42 -0.82 -4.90
N SER A 4 -2.47 -0.51 -6.19
CA SER A 4 -1.63 -1.18 -7.18
C SER A 4 -0.15 -0.89 -6.98
N ALA A 5 0.22 0.30 -6.49
CA ALA A 5 1.61 0.63 -6.16
C ALA A 5 2.10 -0.17 -4.94
N VAL A 6 1.29 -0.24 -3.88
CA VAL A 6 1.65 -1.01 -2.66
C VAL A 6 1.76 -2.50 -2.98
N VAL A 7 0.82 -3.07 -3.72
CA VAL A 7 0.87 -4.48 -4.11
C VAL A 7 2.16 -4.78 -4.89
N ARG A 8 2.47 -4.00 -5.93
CA ARG A 8 3.68 -4.20 -6.74
C ARG A 8 4.96 -4.08 -5.93
N TYR A 9 5.00 -3.12 -5.00
CA TYR A 9 6.14 -2.96 -4.09
C TYR A 9 6.35 -4.19 -3.21
N LEU A 10 5.28 -4.77 -2.67
CA LEU A 10 5.35 -5.93 -1.78
C LEU A 10 5.59 -7.26 -2.52
N THR A 11 5.11 -7.39 -3.77
CA THR A 11 5.18 -8.65 -4.53
C THR A 11 6.34 -8.71 -5.52
N GLY A 12 6.84 -7.56 -5.99
CA GLY A 12 7.81 -7.51 -7.07
C GLY A 12 7.23 -7.76 -8.47
N ASP A 13 5.90 -7.71 -8.64
CA ASP A 13 5.22 -8.18 -9.87
C ASP A 13 4.26 -7.13 -10.48
N PRO A 14 4.39 -6.81 -11.79
CA PRO A 14 5.49 -7.18 -12.67
C PRO A 14 6.77 -6.40 -12.33
N PRO A 15 7.97 -6.95 -12.57
CA PRO A 15 9.24 -6.38 -12.10
C PRO A 15 9.44 -4.90 -12.48
N GLU A 16 9.12 -4.53 -13.72
CA GLU A 16 9.28 -3.16 -14.21
C GLU A 16 8.42 -2.15 -13.42
N LEU A 17 7.17 -2.52 -13.11
CA LEU A 17 6.27 -1.66 -12.35
C LEU A 17 6.57 -1.73 -10.84
N ALA A 18 7.12 -2.84 -10.35
CA ALA A 18 7.60 -2.95 -8.98
C ALA A 18 8.80 -2.05 -8.72
N GLU A 19 9.76 -1.96 -9.66
CA GLU A 19 10.87 -1.01 -9.56
C GLU A 19 10.39 0.45 -9.57
N GLN A 20 9.36 0.76 -10.35
CA GLN A 20 8.73 2.08 -10.32
C GLN A 20 8.05 2.35 -8.98
N ALA A 21 7.30 1.38 -8.44
CA ALA A 21 6.68 1.50 -7.13
C ALA A 21 7.71 1.66 -6.01
N ALA A 22 8.83 0.93 -6.08
CA ALA A 22 9.94 1.05 -5.13
C ALA A 22 10.55 2.44 -5.16
N ARG A 23 10.85 3.01 -6.33
CA ARG A 23 11.32 4.40 -6.42
C ARG A 23 10.36 5.39 -5.76
N ILE A 24 9.06 5.26 -6.00
CA ILE A 24 8.06 6.13 -5.38
C ILE A 24 8.04 5.96 -3.85
N ILE A 25 8.04 4.72 -3.35
CA ILE A 25 7.89 4.41 -1.93
C ILE A 25 9.17 4.64 -1.13
N ASP A 26 10.34 4.50 -1.74
CA ASP A 26 11.62 4.64 -1.08
C ASP A 26 12.19 6.07 -1.16
N GLU A 27 11.83 6.86 -2.17
CA GLU A 27 12.42 8.20 -2.40
C GLU A 27 11.51 9.37 -2.02
N LEU A 28 10.18 9.20 -1.98
CA LEU A 28 9.26 10.28 -1.64
C LEU A 28 8.93 10.31 -0.15
N ASP A 29 8.88 11.52 0.41
CA ASP A 29 8.45 11.77 1.79
C ASP A 29 6.91 11.90 1.91
N ASP A 30 6.41 11.82 3.14
CA ASP A 30 5.00 12.09 3.50
C ASP A 30 3.96 11.28 2.69
N LEU A 31 4.24 10.01 2.43
CA LEU A 31 3.36 9.12 1.70
C LEU A 31 2.11 8.79 2.52
N LEU A 32 0.98 9.33 2.06
CA LEU A 32 -0.33 9.08 2.67
C LEU A 32 -0.94 7.77 2.14
N VAL A 33 -1.34 6.90 3.06
CA VAL A 33 -2.01 5.63 2.79
C VAL A 33 -3.34 5.59 3.52
N THR A 34 -4.42 5.26 2.83
CA THR A 34 -5.75 5.13 3.45
C THR A 34 -5.99 3.72 3.98
N ASP A 35 -6.97 3.59 4.87
CA ASP A 35 -7.50 2.31 5.33
C ASP A 35 -8.05 1.44 4.19
N VAL A 36 -8.67 2.07 3.18
CA VAL A 36 -9.14 1.40 1.96
C VAL A 36 -7.97 0.76 1.21
N VAL A 37 -6.87 1.50 0.99
CA VAL A 37 -5.69 0.99 0.29
C VAL A 37 -5.08 -0.22 1.01
N LEU A 38 -5.01 -0.18 2.35
CA LEU A 38 -4.55 -1.34 3.13
C LEU A 38 -5.48 -2.55 3.00
N THR A 39 -6.79 -2.31 3.03
CA THR A 39 -7.80 -3.36 2.92
C THR A 39 -7.77 -4.03 1.56
N GLU A 40 -7.69 -3.24 0.49
CA GLU A 40 -7.58 -3.76 -0.87
C GLU A 40 -6.24 -4.48 -1.08
N THR A 41 -5.14 -3.95 -0.54
CA THR A 41 -3.83 -4.63 -0.61
C THR A 41 -3.88 -5.98 0.09
N ALA A 42 -4.45 -6.06 1.31
CA ALA A 42 -4.65 -7.31 2.02
C ALA A 42 -5.51 -8.30 1.22
N TYR A 43 -6.58 -7.81 0.61
CA TYR A 43 -7.46 -8.61 -0.25
C TYR A 43 -6.71 -9.15 -1.46
N VAL A 44 -5.96 -8.33 -2.20
CA VAL A 44 -5.19 -8.75 -3.39
C VAL A 44 -4.09 -9.74 -3.01
N LEU A 45 -3.33 -9.49 -1.94
CA LEU A 45 -2.28 -10.40 -1.49
C LEU A 45 -2.83 -11.79 -1.12
N THR A 46 -3.95 -11.84 -0.40
CA THR A 46 -4.54 -13.11 0.04
C THR A 46 -5.38 -13.82 -1.01
N SER A 47 -6.05 -13.09 -1.92
CA SER A 47 -6.96 -13.68 -2.92
C SER A 47 -6.35 -13.85 -4.31
N VAL A 48 -5.47 -12.96 -4.75
CA VAL A 48 -4.84 -13.04 -6.08
C VAL A 48 -3.49 -13.73 -5.97
N TYR A 49 -2.61 -13.20 -5.10
CA TYR A 49 -1.28 -13.75 -4.90
C TYR A 49 -1.25 -14.94 -3.92
N GLN A 50 -2.38 -15.26 -3.29
CA GLN A 50 -2.53 -16.40 -2.37
C GLN A 50 -1.47 -16.41 -1.25
N VAL A 51 -1.01 -15.23 -0.84
CA VAL A 51 -0.05 -15.05 0.25
C VAL A 51 -0.74 -15.43 1.56
N PRO A 52 -0.13 -16.26 2.43
CA PRO A 52 -0.71 -16.62 3.72
C PRO A 52 -1.07 -15.38 4.54
N ARG A 53 -2.16 -15.45 5.30
CA ARG A 53 -2.70 -14.28 6.03
C ARG A 53 -1.68 -13.71 7.02
N GLU A 54 -0.93 -14.58 7.69
CA GLU A 54 0.10 -14.20 8.66
C GLU A 54 1.23 -13.41 7.98
N VAL A 55 1.63 -13.84 6.78
CA VAL A 55 2.66 -13.16 5.97
C VAL A 55 2.12 -11.83 5.43
N THR A 56 0.88 -11.81 4.96
CA THR A 56 0.21 -10.57 4.52
C THR A 56 0.19 -9.53 5.65
N VAL A 57 -0.18 -9.93 6.87
CA VAL A 57 -0.19 -9.02 8.04
C VAL A 57 1.23 -8.53 8.35
N ALA A 58 2.23 -9.40 8.33
CA ALA A 58 3.62 -9.01 8.56
C ALA A 58 4.11 -7.98 7.52
N HIS A 59 3.79 -8.16 6.24
CA HIS A 59 4.14 -7.22 5.17
C HIS A 59 3.47 -5.85 5.37
N LEU A 60 2.18 -5.82 5.71
CA LEU A 60 1.47 -4.56 5.91
C LEU A 60 1.97 -3.81 7.15
N ILE A 61 2.32 -4.53 8.23
CA ILE A 61 2.94 -3.92 9.40
C ILE A 61 4.30 -3.33 9.03
N ALA A 62 5.16 -4.08 8.32
CA ALA A 62 6.47 -3.59 7.90
C ALA A 62 6.36 -2.36 6.98
N PHE A 63 5.38 -2.34 6.07
CA PHE A 63 5.10 -1.20 5.21
C PHE A 63 4.67 0.04 6.00
N LEU A 64 3.80 -0.13 7.02
CA LEU A 64 3.33 0.97 7.88
C LEU A 64 4.37 1.46 8.89
N GLN A 65 5.41 0.68 9.18
CA GLN A 65 6.51 1.06 10.07
C GLN A 65 7.55 1.96 9.38
N ARG A 66 7.44 2.18 8.06
CA ARG A 66 8.33 3.08 7.34
C ARG A 66 8.10 4.52 7.79
N GLU A 67 9.19 5.25 8.01
CA GLU A 67 9.15 6.63 8.53
C GLU A 67 8.42 7.59 7.60
N ASN A 68 8.49 7.35 6.29
CA ASN A 68 7.86 8.18 5.27
C ASN A 68 6.41 7.79 4.95
N VAL A 69 5.83 6.80 5.64
CA VAL A 69 4.45 6.35 5.41
C VAL A 69 3.56 6.76 6.59
N SER A 70 2.47 7.44 6.29
CA SER A 70 1.48 7.87 7.30
C SER A 70 0.06 7.47 6.90
N LEU A 71 -0.74 7.10 7.89
CA LEU A 71 -2.16 6.79 7.69
C LEU A 71 -2.96 8.08 7.48
N PHE A 72 -3.71 8.14 6.38
CA PHE A 72 -4.63 9.23 6.09
C PHE A 72 -6.08 8.76 6.24
N ALA A 73 -6.81 9.37 7.16
CA ALA A 73 -8.25 9.21 7.27
C ALA A 73 -8.95 10.23 6.37
N LEU A 74 -9.85 9.77 5.49
CA LEU A 74 -10.69 10.65 4.68
C LEU A 74 -11.78 11.28 5.56
N ASP A 75 -11.68 12.57 5.81
CA ASP A 75 -12.78 13.35 6.38
C ASP A 75 -13.94 13.40 5.36
N LYS A 76 -15.13 13.01 5.79
CA LYS A 76 -16.35 12.98 4.96
C LYS A 76 -16.67 14.33 4.32
N SER A 77 -16.30 15.44 4.97
CA SER A 77 -16.48 16.79 4.43
C SER A 77 -15.63 17.05 3.18
N LEU A 78 -14.44 16.45 3.06
CA LEU A 78 -13.56 16.60 1.90
C LEU A 78 -14.13 15.91 0.66
N VAL A 79 -14.80 14.76 0.84
CA VAL A 79 -15.44 13.99 -0.25
C VAL A 79 -16.66 14.70 -0.80
N LEU A 80 -17.42 15.40 0.05
CA LEU A 80 -18.67 16.06 -0.34
C LEU A 80 -18.45 17.40 -1.05
N HIS A 81 -17.21 17.88 -1.12
CA HIS A 81 -16.85 19.18 -1.72
C HIS A 81 -15.90 19.08 -2.93
N ALA A 82 -15.61 17.85 -3.42
CA ALA A 82 -14.80 17.60 -4.61
C ALA A 82 -15.65 17.47 -5.89
#